data_AF-A0A5C1APC2-F1
#
_entry.id   AF-A0A5C1APC2-F1
#
_cell.length_a   1.000
_cell.length_b   1.000
_cell.length_c   1.000
_cell.angle_alpha   90.00
_cell.angle_beta   90.00
_cell.angle_gamma   90.00
#
_symmetry.space_group_name_H-M   'P 1'
#
loop_
_entity.id
_entity.type
_entity.pdbx_description
1 polymer ?
#
loop_
_entity_poly.entity_id
_entity_poly.type
_entity_poly.pdbx_seq_one_letter_code
_entity_poly.pdbx_strand_id
1 'polypeptide(L)' 'MAQVLVVTNPFGGRAAGERITDPQEMEQILAGEHAGNVVRANHEDAPAVKTTSKTSNQE' A
#
# COMPACT_ATOMS: atom_id res chain seq x y z
N MET A 1 1.15 -14.20 -10.72
CA MET A 1 1.76 -12.90 -10.40
C MET A 1 0.77 -12.14 -9.54
N ALA A 2 1.09 -11.84 -8.28
CA ALA A 2 0.21 -11.07 -7.41
C ALA A 2 0.37 -9.58 -7.73
N GLN A 3 -0.73 -8.89 -8.05
CA GLN A 3 -0.73 -7.44 -8.26
C GLN A 3 -0.94 -6.73 -6.93
N VAL A 4 -0.26 -5.59 -6.75
CA VAL A 4 -0.37 -4.72 -5.58
C VAL A 4 -0.59 -3.28 -6.03
N LEU A 5 -1.20 -2.46 -5.18
CA LEU A 5 -1.21 -1.02 -5.39
C LEU A 5 -0.08 -0.38 -4.59
N VAL A 6 0.71 0.46 -5.27
CA VAL A 6 1.75 1.28 -4.64
C VAL A 6 1.25 2.71 -4.58
N VAL A 7 1.28 3.30 -3.39
CA VAL A 7 0.92 4.70 -3.18
C VAL A 7 1.99 5.59 -3.81
N THR A 8 1.64 6.41 -4.78
CA THR A 8 2.56 7.37 -5.40
C THR A 8 2.49 8.74 -4.73
N ASN A 9 1.31 9.10 -4.23
CA ASN A 9 1.04 10.36 -3.55
C ASN A 9 0.39 10.06 -2.20
N PRO A 10 0.88 10.58 -1.06
CA PRO A 10 0.33 10.22 0.25
C PRO A 10 -1.13 10.66 0.40
N PHE A 11 -1.98 9.78 0.94
CA PHE A 11 -3.40 10.06 1.19
C PHE A 11 -3.91 9.22 2.36
N GLY A 12 -4.95 9.69 3.07
CA GLY A 12 -5.66 8.87 4.07
C GLY A 12 -4.77 8.24 5.15
N GLY A 13 -3.64 8.90 5.50
CA GLY A 13 -2.65 8.37 6.45
C GLY A 13 -1.61 7.42 5.87
N ARG A 14 -1.68 7.11 4.56
CA ARG A 14 -0.70 6.30 3.83
C ARG A 14 0.43 7.14 3.27
N ALA A 15 1.66 6.65 3.38
CA ALA A 15 2.83 7.32 2.83
C ALA A 15 3.06 6.93 1.35
N ALA A 16 3.71 7.81 0.60
CA ALA A 16 4.23 7.43 -0.72
C ALA A 16 5.22 6.25 -0.59
N GLY A 17 5.08 5.27 -1.49
CA GLY A 17 5.80 4.00 -1.48
C GLY A 17 5.13 2.89 -0.68
N GLU A 18 4.05 3.19 0.06
CA GLU A 18 3.28 2.17 0.79
C GLU A 18 2.59 1.19 -0.17
N ARG A 19 2.49 -0.07 0.25
CA ARG A 19 1.92 -1.15 -0.56
C ARG A 19 0.64 -1.65 0.03
N ILE A 20 -0.31 -1.81 -0.86
CA ILE A 20 -1.64 -2.27 -0.58
C ILE A 20 -1.73 -3.59 -1.30
N THR A 21 -1.64 -4.67 -0.51
CA THR A 21 -1.74 -6.06 -0.98
C THR A 21 -3.12 -6.65 -0.73
N ASP A 22 -3.92 -5.99 0.12
CA ASP A 22 -5.27 -6.43 0.44
C ASP A 22 -6.24 -6.06 -0.69
N PRO A 23 -6.95 -7.04 -1.28
CA PRO A 23 -7.84 -6.78 -2.41
C PRO A 23 -9.01 -5.87 -2.03
N GLN A 24 -9.55 -5.97 -0.81
CA GLN A 24 -10.67 -5.12 -0.39
C GLN A 24 -10.22 -3.67 -0.24
N GLU A 25 -9.02 -3.44 0.32
CA GLU A 25 -8.44 -2.09 0.37
C GLU A 25 -8.17 -1.54 -1.03
N MET A 26 -7.63 -2.37 -1.93
CA MET A 26 -7.38 -1.95 -3.31
C MET A 26 -8.67 -1.50 -4.00
N GLU A 27 -9.75 -2.26 -3.86
CA GLU A 27 -11.06 -1.94 -4.42
C GLU A 27 -11.61 -0.63 -3.83
N GLN A 28 -11.50 -0.42 -2.52
CA GLN A 28 -11.94 0.83 -1.89
C GLN A 28 -11.17 2.06 -2.40
N ILE A 29 -9.87 1.93 -2.62
CA ILE A 29 -9.02 3.03 -3.08
C ILE A 29 -9.25 3.32 -4.56
N LEU A 30 -9.40 2.27 -5.37
CA LEU A 30 -9.72 2.39 -6.79
C LEU A 30 -11.15 2.89 -7.05
N ALA A 31 -12.09 2.58 -6.16
CA ALA A 31 -13.46 3.10 -6.22
C ALA A 31 -13.59 4.53 -5.65
N GLY A 32 -12.58 5.02 -4.93
CA GLY A 32 -12.56 6.34 -4.31
C GLY A 32 -11.82 7.40 -5.13
N GLU A 33 -11.76 8.62 -4.59
CA GLU A 33 -11.03 9.75 -5.17
C GLU A 33 -9.50 9.54 -5.21
N HIS A 34 -9.00 8.57 -4.44
CA HIS A 34 -7.57 8.26 -4.31
C HIS A 34 -7.05 7.29 -5.38
N ALA A 35 -7.89 6.84 -6.33
CA ALA A 35 -7.49 5.96 -7.42
C ALA A 35 -6.31 6.53 -8.25
N GLY A 36 -6.24 7.86 -8.40
CA GLY A 36 -5.13 8.54 -9.08
C GLY A 36 -3.85 8.66 -8.26
N ASN A 37 -3.89 8.38 -6.95
CA ASN A 37 -2.75 8.46 -6.03
C ASN A 37 -2.04 7.11 -5.85
N VAL A 38 -2.43 6.09 -6.62
CA VAL A 38 -1.88 4.74 -6.56
C VAL A 38 -1.58 4.22 -7.97
N VAL A 39 -0.60 3.31 -8.07
CA VAL A 39 -0.26 2.60 -9.31
C VAL A 39 -0.26 1.10 -9.07
N ARG A 40 -0.74 0.33 -10.06
CA ARG A 40 -0.64 -1.13 -10.04
C ARG A 40 0.80 -1.55 -10.33
N ALA A 41 1.38 -2.32 -9.42
CA ALA A 41 2.70 -2.90 -9.57
C ALA A 41 2.65 -4.42 -9.34
N ASN A 42 3.65 -5.13 -9.85
CA ASN A 42 3.83 -6.54 -9.51
C ASN A 42 4.49 -6.66 -8.14
N HIS A 43 4.00 -7.57 -7.30
CA HIS A 43 4.53 -7.81 -5.96
C HIS A 43 6.04 -8.16 -5.96
N GLU A 44 6.50 -8.80 -7.03
CA GLU A 44 7.88 -9.22 -7.28
C GLU A 44 8.83 -8.07 -7.69
N ASP A 45 8.30 -6.97 -8.23
CA ASP A 45 9.08 -5.81 -8.67
C ASP A 45 9.18 -4.72 -7.58
N ALA A 46 8.29 -4.75 -6.60
CA ALA A 46 8.23 -3.71 -5.60
C ALA A 46 9.27 -3.99 -4.46
N PRO A 47 10.22 -3.08 -4.16
CA PRO A 47 11.28 -3.29 -3.17
C PRO A 47 10.76 -3.40 -1.72
N ALA A 48 10.58 -4.60 -1.15
CA ALA A 48 9.99 -4.87 0.18
C ALA A 48 10.02 -3.67 1.14
N VAL A 49 8.89 -2.94 1.27
CA VAL A 49 8.76 -1.93 2.33
C VAL A 49 8.88 -2.67 3.64
N LYS A 50 9.94 -2.35 4.39
CA LYS A 50 10.13 -2.80 5.76
C LYS A 50 8.93 -2.28 6.56
N THR A 51 7.89 -3.09 6.68
CA THR A 51 6.94 -2.96 7.78
C THR A 51 7.79 -3.08 9.04
N THR A 52 8.14 -1.93 9.62
CA THR A 52 8.63 -1.85 10.98
C THR A 52 7.52 -2.44 11.83
N SER A 53 7.67 -3.73 12.13
CA SER A 53 7.07 -4.38 13.28
C SER A 53 7.39 -3.49 14.47
N LYS A 54 6.46 -2.61 14.83
CA LYS A 54 6.46 -2.00 16.16
C LYS A 54 6.02 -3.13 17.08
N THR A 55 6.99 -3.98 17.43
CA THR A 55 6.90 -4.90 18.55
C THR A 55 6.38 -4.10 19.73
N SER A 56 5.21 -4.50 20.18
CA SER A 56 4.61 -4.15 21.46
C SER A 56 5.68 -4.28 22.55
N ASN A 57 6.21 -3.16 23.06
CA ASN A 57 6.91 -3.17 24.34
C ASN A 57 5.82 -3.26 25.41
N GLN A 58 5.59 -4.47 25.91
CA GLN A 58 4.95 -4.67 27.21
C GLN A 58 6.07 -4.53 28.26
N GLU A 59 5.94 -3.54 29.14
CA GLU A 59 6.69 -3.41 30.39
C GLU A 59 5.82 -3.88 31.56
#